data_AF-A0A2W1FSV6-F1
#
_entry.id   AF-A0A2W1FSV6-F1
#
_cell.length_a   1.000
_cell.length_b   1.000
_cell.length_c   1.000
_cell.angle_alpha   90.00
_cell.angle_beta   90.00
_cell.angle_gamma   90.00
#
_symmetry.space_group_name_H-M   'P 1'
#
loop_
_entity.id
_entity.type
_entity.pdbx_description
1 polymer ?
#
loop_
_entity_poly.entity_id
_entity_poly.type
_entity_poly.pdbx_seq_one_letter_code
_entity_poly.pdbx_strand_id
1 'polypeptide(L)'
;MLKACPQVEEAVHGEVQRRIRDFYPNSKKLKYQSPHPWKANTAFVNCYDGPQQSVGYHADQLTYLGPRAVIGSLSLGVAREFRVRKIVAEDDEHQKADGSLADAQGQISIHLPHNSLLVMHAEMQEEWKHCIAPAQTIDPHPLAKNKRLNITYRFYKESLHPRYTPKCRCGVSTVLRCATRKKESRGRYMWMCHAGYVPGKKGCSFFQWAEFDDDGEPPWASKIDEAGTVLREQKGVEGAAGQPSNQT
;
A
#
# COMPACT_ATOMS: atom_id res chain seq x y z
N MET A 1 -19.62 -8.48 -2.81
CA MET A 1 -18.40 -7.73 -2.47
C MET A 1 -18.67 -6.74 -1.35
N LEU A 2 -19.49 -5.70 -1.56
CA LEU A 2 -19.83 -4.73 -0.49
C LEU A 2 -20.41 -5.38 0.77
N LYS A 3 -21.23 -6.43 0.62
CA LYS A 3 -21.79 -7.17 1.77
C LYS A 3 -20.75 -7.85 2.67
N ALA A 4 -19.57 -8.17 2.15
CA ALA A 4 -18.50 -8.79 2.92
C ALA A 4 -17.58 -7.76 3.58
N CYS A 5 -17.64 -6.49 3.16
CA CYS A 5 -16.76 -5.43 3.70
C CYS A 5 -16.83 -5.33 5.22
N PRO A 6 -18.00 -5.33 5.89
CA PRO A 6 -18.05 -5.22 7.35
C PRO A 6 -17.28 -6.34 8.07
N GLN A 7 -17.46 -7.59 7.61
CA GLN A 7 -16.78 -8.76 8.19
C GLN A 7 -15.27 -8.73 7.93
N VAL A 8 -14.86 -8.25 6.76
CA VAL A 8 -13.43 -8.09 6.42
C VAL A 8 -12.81 -6.96 7.25
N GLU A 9 -13.49 -5.82 7.38
CA GLU A 9 -13.03 -4.71 8.21
C GLU A 9 -12.87 -5.12 9.67
N GLU A 10 -13.85 -5.83 10.23
CA GLU A 10 -13.80 -6.35 11.60
C GLU A 10 -12.62 -7.32 11.80
N ALA A 11 -12.47 -8.30 10.91
CA ALA A 11 -11.39 -9.28 10.98
C ALA A 11 -10.00 -8.62 10.83
N VAL A 12 -9.83 -7.72 9.87
CA VAL A 12 -8.58 -6.98 9.66
C VAL A 12 -8.28 -6.09 10.88
N HIS A 13 -9.29 -5.41 11.43
CA HIS A 13 -9.11 -4.59 12.62
C HIS A 13 -8.67 -5.44 13.82
N GLY A 14 -9.33 -6.58 14.05
CA GLY A 14 -8.96 -7.52 15.11
C GLY A 14 -7.52 -8.02 14.98
N GLU A 15 -7.11 -8.38 13.76
CA GLU A 15 -5.74 -8.82 13.50
C GLU A 15 -4.71 -7.69 13.68
N VAL A 16 -5.02 -6.46 13.27
CA VAL A 16 -4.14 -5.30 13.51
C VAL A 16 -3.96 -5.06 15.01
N GLN A 17 -5.05 -5.06 15.79
CA GLN A 17 -4.98 -4.88 17.25
C GLN A 17 -4.20 -6.01 17.92
N ARG A 18 -4.46 -7.25 17.53
CA ARG A 18 -3.71 -8.43 18.01
C ARG A 18 -2.22 -8.30 17.71
N ARG A 19 -1.86 -7.89 16.48
CA ARG A 19 -0.47 -7.71 16.06
C ARG A 19 0.23 -6.63 16.87
N ILE A 20 -0.41 -5.49 17.07
CA ILE A 20 0.14 -4.38 17.88
C ILE A 20 0.36 -4.85 19.31
N ARG A 21 -0.65 -5.46 19.94
CA ARG A 21 -0.59 -5.89 21.34
C ARG A 21 0.49 -6.94 21.59
N ASP A 22 0.53 -7.99 20.76
CA ASP A 22 1.27 -9.21 21.04
C ASP A 22 2.67 -9.25 20.40
N PHE A 23 2.91 -8.48 19.33
CA PHE A 23 4.14 -8.59 18.53
C PHE A 23 4.91 -7.29 18.35
N TYR A 24 4.27 -6.11 18.47
CA TYR A 24 4.98 -4.86 18.25
C TYR A 24 5.67 -4.33 19.52
N PRO A 25 6.81 -3.64 19.37
CA PRO A 25 7.56 -3.12 20.51
C PRO A 25 6.69 -2.22 21.40
N ASN A 26 6.72 -2.51 22.70
CA ASN A 26 5.96 -1.77 23.72
C ASN A 26 4.44 -1.73 23.48
N SER A 27 3.91 -2.69 22.72
CA SER A 27 2.49 -2.76 22.34
C SER A 27 1.99 -1.48 21.66
N LYS A 28 2.86 -0.81 20.89
CA LYS A 28 2.56 0.43 20.16
C LYS A 28 2.58 0.19 18.65
N LYS A 29 1.76 0.94 17.92
CA LYS A 29 1.79 0.96 16.46
C LYS A 29 3.17 1.36 15.94
N LEU A 30 3.50 0.92 14.73
CA LEU A 30 4.74 1.29 14.07
C LEU A 30 4.70 2.76 13.61
N LYS A 31 5.88 3.35 13.41
CA LYS A 31 6.00 4.63 12.72
C LYS A 31 5.38 4.54 11.33
N TYR A 32 4.61 5.57 10.96
CA TYR A 32 3.83 5.68 9.73
C TYR A 32 2.59 4.77 9.64
N GLN A 33 2.31 3.97 10.66
CA GLN A 33 1.10 3.16 10.70
C GLN A 33 -0.06 4.03 11.20
N SER A 34 -1.17 4.05 10.45
CA SER A 34 -2.36 4.80 10.86
C SER A 34 -2.94 4.24 12.17
N PRO A 35 -3.34 5.10 13.12
CA PRO A 35 -4.06 4.69 14.33
C PRO A 35 -5.56 4.47 14.09
N HIS A 36 -6.08 4.91 12.93
CA HIS A 36 -7.51 4.87 12.64
C HIS A 36 -7.96 3.46 12.23
N PRO A 37 -9.26 3.15 12.41
CA PRO A 37 -9.84 1.91 11.90
C PRO A 37 -9.57 1.74 10.40
N TRP A 38 -9.12 0.54 10.03
CA TRP A 38 -8.91 0.20 8.62
C TRP A 38 -10.25 0.09 7.88
N LYS A 39 -10.31 0.63 6.66
CA LYS A 39 -11.53 0.65 5.83
C LYS A 39 -11.34 -0.02 4.48
N ALA A 40 -12.28 -0.88 4.12
CA ALA A 40 -12.28 -1.61 2.85
C ALA A 40 -12.95 -0.77 1.75
N ASN A 41 -12.40 0.42 1.45
CA ASN A 41 -13.01 1.35 0.49
C ASN A 41 -12.68 1.02 -0.97
N THR A 42 -11.74 0.13 -1.22
CA THR A 42 -11.36 -0.33 -2.56
C THR A 42 -11.16 -1.84 -2.57
N ALA A 43 -11.58 -2.52 -3.63
CA ALA A 43 -11.33 -3.95 -3.81
C ALA A 43 -10.98 -4.30 -5.25
N PHE A 44 -10.07 -5.25 -5.43
CA PHE A 44 -9.72 -5.82 -6.73
C PHE A 44 -10.03 -7.31 -6.73
N VAL A 45 -10.65 -7.78 -7.81
CA VAL A 45 -10.97 -9.20 -7.99
C VAL A 45 -10.04 -9.80 -9.02
N ASN A 46 -9.35 -10.87 -8.64
CA ASN A 46 -8.56 -11.69 -9.53
C ASN A 46 -9.24 -13.06 -9.69
N CYS A 47 -9.28 -13.56 -10.92
CA CYS A 47 -9.76 -14.91 -11.24
C CYS A 47 -8.61 -15.71 -11.86
N TYR A 48 -8.22 -16.79 -11.19
CA TYR A 48 -7.21 -17.73 -11.68
C TYR A 48 -7.94 -18.98 -12.19
N ASP A 49 -8.10 -19.06 -13.51
CA ASP A 49 -8.80 -20.14 -14.20
C ASP A 49 -7.85 -21.28 -14.57
N GLY A 50 -7.67 -22.23 -13.66
CA GLY A 50 -6.78 -23.36 -13.88
C GLY A 50 -5.36 -23.19 -13.29
N PRO A 51 -4.52 -24.24 -13.36
CA PRO A 51 -3.28 -24.36 -12.60
C PRO A 51 -2.15 -23.43 -13.05
N GLN A 52 -2.10 -23.06 -14.34
CA GLN A 52 -1.02 -22.24 -14.91
C GLN A 52 -1.16 -20.73 -14.60
N GLN A 53 -2.36 -20.30 -14.23
CA GLN A 53 -2.63 -18.90 -13.90
C GLN A 53 -1.88 -18.51 -12.62
N SER A 54 -1.16 -17.39 -12.69
CA SER A 54 -0.25 -16.96 -11.62
C SER A 54 -0.09 -15.44 -11.63
N VAL A 55 0.48 -14.90 -10.55
CA VAL A 55 1.01 -13.54 -10.51
C VAL A 55 2.40 -13.60 -9.92
N GLY A 56 3.39 -13.03 -10.61
CA GLY A 56 4.79 -13.05 -10.18
C GLY A 56 5.03 -12.24 -8.91
N TYR A 57 6.25 -12.36 -8.36
CA TYR A 57 6.65 -11.65 -7.15
C TYR A 57 6.54 -10.12 -7.29
N HIS A 58 5.70 -9.51 -6.46
CA HIS A 58 5.49 -8.07 -6.41
C HIS A 58 5.18 -7.60 -4.99
N ALA A 59 5.17 -6.29 -4.80
CA ALA A 59 4.54 -5.62 -3.67
C ALA A 59 3.48 -4.67 -4.23
N ASP A 60 2.44 -4.40 -3.46
CA ASP A 60 1.38 -3.48 -3.85
C ASP A 60 1.93 -2.05 -4.02
N GLN A 61 1.41 -1.32 -5.00
CA GLN A 61 1.83 0.07 -5.22
C GLN A 61 1.32 0.96 -4.09
N LEU A 62 2.24 1.68 -3.44
CA LEU A 62 1.92 2.48 -2.26
C LEU A 62 1.22 3.80 -2.56
N THR A 63 1.08 4.20 -3.83
CA THR A 63 0.63 5.56 -4.21
C THR A 63 -0.65 6.02 -3.52
N TYR A 64 -1.68 5.16 -3.43
CA TYR A 64 -2.94 5.47 -2.75
C TYR A 64 -3.02 4.86 -1.34
N LEU A 65 -2.21 3.85 -1.07
CA LEU A 65 -2.20 3.10 0.19
C LEU A 65 -1.45 3.84 1.29
N GLY A 66 -0.35 4.48 0.91
CA GLY A 66 0.58 5.10 1.84
C GLY A 66 1.55 4.12 2.49
N PRO A 67 2.39 4.63 3.39
CA PRO A 67 3.32 3.81 4.18
C PRO A 67 2.56 2.86 5.11
N ARG A 68 3.15 1.68 5.40
CA ARG A 68 2.65 0.71 6.39
C ARG A 68 1.22 0.24 6.15
N ALA A 69 0.84 0.16 4.88
CA ALA A 69 -0.51 -0.24 4.49
C ALA A 69 -0.83 -1.68 4.88
N VAL A 70 -2.05 -1.89 5.36
CA VAL A 70 -2.62 -3.21 5.64
C VAL A 70 -3.54 -3.62 4.50
N ILE A 71 -3.45 -4.88 4.07
CA ILE A 71 -4.23 -5.42 2.95
C ILE A 71 -4.96 -6.69 3.40
N GLY A 72 -6.26 -6.77 3.16
CA GLY A 72 -7.06 -7.98 3.41
C GLY A 72 -7.32 -8.72 2.09
N SER A 73 -7.00 -10.00 2.00
CA SER A 73 -7.15 -10.80 0.78
C SER A 73 -8.01 -12.04 1.03
N LEU A 74 -9.26 -12.01 0.55
CA LEU A 74 -10.21 -13.11 0.68
C LEU A 74 -10.07 -14.09 -0.49
N SER A 75 -9.78 -15.35 -0.19
CA SER A 75 -9.65 -16.45 -1.16
C SER A 75 -10.91 -17.31 -1.20
N LEU A 76 -11.43 -17.55 -2.40
CA LEU A 76 -12.59 -18.38 -2.66
C LEU A 76 -12.30 -19.34 -3.83
N GLY A 77 -13.00 -20.47 -3.85
CA GLY A 77 -12.82 -21.52 -4.85
C GLY A 77 -11.60 -22.40 -4.58
N VAL A 78 -10.82 -22.68 -5.62
CA VAL A 78 -9.65 -23.57 -5.55
C VAL A 78 -8.55 -23.02 -4.64
N ALA A 79 -7.97 -23.90 -3.82
CA ALA A 79 -6.85 -23.55 -2.95
C ALA A 79 -5.57 -23.30 -3.77
N ARG A 80 -4.79 -22.29 -3.37
CA ARG A 80 -3.49 -21.98 -4.01
C ARG A 80 -2.47 -21.55 -2.99
N GLU A 81 -1.19 -21.69 -3.36
CA GLU A 81 -0.08 -21.19 -2.56
C GLU A 81 0.14 -19.70 -2.81
N PHE A 82 0.03 -18.93 -1.72
CA PHE A 82 0.56 -17.58 -1.65
C PHE A 82 1.98 -17.65 -1.11
N ARG A 83 2.94 -17.20 -1.90
CA ARG A 83 4.35 -17.29 -1.54
C ARG A 83 4.90 -15.91 -1.24
N VAL A 84 5.71 -15.80 -0.20
CA VAL A 84 6.37 -14.56 0.19
C VAL A 84 7.88 -14.77 0.28
N ARG A 85 8.63 -13.72 -0.07
CA ARG A 85 10.08 -13.65 0.12
C ARG A 85 10.48 -12.26 0.54
N LYS A 86 11.53 -12.16 1.37
CA LYS A 86 12.03 -10.87 1.87
C LYS A 86 12.80 -10.14 0.79
N ILE A 87 12.73 -8.81 0.81
CA ILE A 87 13.50 -7.92 -0.06
C ILE A 87 14.85 -7.67 0.61
N VAL A 88 15.94 -8.16 0.01
CA VAL A 88 17.31 -7.99 0.53
C VAL A 88 17.95 -6.73 -0.07
N ALA A 89 18.77 -6.01 0.69
CA ALA A 89 19.51 -4.86 0.18
C ALA A 89 20.70 -5.32 -0.67
N GLU A 90 21.16 -4.49 -1.61
CA GLU A 90 22.29 -4.81 -2.49
C GLU A 90 23.61 -4.96 -1.71
N ASP A 91 23.72 -4.25 -0.59
CA ASP A 91 24.90 -4.22 0.29
C ASP A 91 24.86 -5.28 1.43
N ASP A 92 23.77 -6.05 1.52
CA ASP A 92 23.75 -7.22 2.41
C ASP A 92 24.63 -8.29 1.76
N GLU A 93 25.58 -8.90 2.49
CA GLU A 93 26.60 -9.87 2.02
C GLU A 93 26.03 -11.17 1.38
N HIS A 94 24.73 -11.20 1.07
CA HIS A 94 23.97 -12.33 0.57
C HIS A 94 23.81 -12.28 -0.97
N GLN A 95 24.83 -11.80 -1.68
CA GLN A 95 24.88 -11.91 -3.14
C GLN A 95 25.24 -13.34 -3.53
N LYS A 96 24.35 -14.03 -4.25
CA LYS A 96 24.72 -15.25 -4.98
C LYS A 96 25.69 -14.89 -6.09
N ALA A 97 26.61 -15.80 -6.42
CA ALA A 97 27.61 -15.63 -7.48
C ALA A 97 27.02 -15.39 -8.90
N ASP A 98 25.70 -15.56 -9.08
CA ASP A 98 24.97 -15.33 -10.33
C ASP A 98 24.27 -13.95 -10.43
N GLY A 99 24.45 -13.07 -9.45
CA GLY A 99 23.86 -11.72 -9.45
C GLY A 99 22.37 -11.67 -9.09
N SER A 100 21.75 -12.77 -8.64
CA SER A 100 20.38 -12.78 -8.15
C SER A 100 20.30 -12.39 -6.66
N LEU A 101 19.64 -11.25 -6.39
CA LEU A 101 19.59 -10.59 -5.07
C LEU A 101 18.49 -11.08 -4.10
N ALA A 102 17.88 -12.27 -4.27
CA ALA A 102 16.65 -12.55 -3.51
C ALA A 102 16.34 -14.01 -3.15
N ASP A 103 17.33 -14.89 -3.13
CA ASP A 103 17.10 -16.30 -2.81
C ASP A 103 17.70 -16.76 -1.49
N ALA A 104 18.49 -15.92 -0.80
CA ALA A 104 19.27 -16.35 0.37
C ALA A 104 18.47 -16.41 1.69
N GLN A 105 17.32 -15.71 1.79
CA GLN A 105 16.54 -15.63 3.04
C GLN A 105 15.34 -16.60 3.10
N GLY A 106 15.19 -17.46 2.09
CA GLY A 106 14.11 -18.45 2.03
C GLY A 106 12.77 -17.87 1.56
N GLN A 107 11.96 -18.74 0.97
CA GLN A 107 10.58 -18.47 0.57
C GLN A 107 9.63 -19.12 1.58
N ILE A 108 8.60 -18.40 2.01
CA ILE A 108 7.51 -18.96 2.83
C ILE A 108 6.32 -19.20 1.90
N SER A 109 5.79 -20.43 1.89
CA SER A 109 4.57 -20.80 1.18
C SER A 109 3.41 -20.91 2.16
N ILE A 110 2.33 -20.17 1.90
CA ILE A 110 1.10 -20.17 2.70
C ILE A 110 0.00 -20.78 1.84
N HIS A 111 -0.55 -21.91 2.29
CA HIS A 111 -1.69 -22.54 1.62
C HIS A 111 -2.97 -21.77 1.95
N LEU A 112 -3.64 -21.23 0.93
CA LEU A 112 -4.88 -20.47 1.09
C LEU A 112 -6.08 -21.30 0.58
N PRO A 113 -6.82 -21.98 1.47
CA PRO A 113 -8.00 -22.74 1.11
C PRO A 113 -9.19 -21.83 0.76
N HIS A 114 -10.28 -22.45 0.28
CA HIS A 114 -11.57 -21.78 0.13
C HIS A 114 -11.99 -21.10 1.44
N ASN A 115 -12.54 -19.88 1.32
CA ASN A 115 -13.09 -19.10 2.43
C ASN A 115 -12.04 -18.76 3.50
N SER A 116 -10.81 -18.44 3.07
CA SER A 116 -9.74 -17.95 3.93
C SER A 116 -9.48 -16.45 3.70
N LEU A 117 -9.24 -15.70 4.77
CA LEU A 117 -8.82 -14.30 4.72
C LEU A 117 -7.34 -14.22 5.12
N LEU A 118 -6.48 -13.79 4.20
CA LEU A 118 -5.10 -13.45 4.49
C LEU A 118 -4.99 -11.97 4.82
N VAL A 119 -4.41 -11.63 5.98
CA VAL A 119 -4.10 -10.25 6.38
C VAL A 119 -2.61 -9.99 6.19
N MET A 120 -2.28 -9.10 5.27
CA MET A 120 -0.93 -8.58 5.10
C MET A 120 -0.75 -7.36 6.02
N HIS A 121 0.00 -7.53 7.11
CA HIS A 121 0.22 -6.48 8.11
C HIS A 121 1.12 -5.34 7.62
N ALA A 122 1.12 -4.24 8.38
CA ALA A 122 2.07 -3.14 8.24
C ALA A 122 3.50 -3.71 8.21
N GLU A 123 4.31 -3.31 7.22
CA GLU A 123 5.62 -3.85 6.79
C GLU A 123 5.59 -4.74 5.55
N MET A 124 4.47 -5.42 5.24
CA MET A 124 4.45 -6.43 4.19
C MET A 124 4.85 -5.85 2.81
N GLN A 125 4.37 -4.66 2.47
CA GLN A 125 4.64 -4.06 1.16
C GLN A 125 6.02 -3.40 1.07
N GLU A 126 6.64 -3.08 2.20
CA GLU A 126 7.98 -2.49 2.23
C GLU A 126 9.08 -3.55 2.29
N GLU A 127 8.84 -4.67 2.99
CA GLU A 127 9.88 -5.64 3.30
C GLU A 127 9.76 -6.94 2.52
N TRP A 128 8.61 -7.24 1.94
CA TRP A 128 8.34 -8.52 1.30
C TRP A 128 7.80 -8.34 -0.11
N LYS A 129 8.08 -9.33 -0.96
CA LYS A 129 7.35 -9.54 -2.20
C LYS A 129 6.51 -10.79 -2.05
N HIS A 130 5.34 -10.77 -2.67
CA HIS A 130 4.42 -11.88 -2.67
C HIS A 130 3.99 -12.28 -4.08
N CYS A 131 3.55 -13.52 -4.24
CA CYS A 131 3.12 -14.08 -5.52
C CYS A 131 2.04 -15.16 -5.31
N ILE A 132 1.31 -15.48 -6.39
CA ILE A 132 0.55 -16.73 -6.51
C ILE A 132 1.29 -17.57 -7.54
N ALA A 133 1.87 -18.68 -7.10
CA ALA A 133 2.59 -19.56 -8.02
C ALA A 133 1.63 -20.39 -8.90
N PRO A 134 2.09 -20.79 -10.10
CA PRO A 134 1.46 -21.88 -10.83
C PRO A 134 1.41 -23.14 -9.95
N ALA A 135 0.32 -23.89 -10.07
CA ALA A 135 0.20 -25.21 -9.45
C ALA A 135 0.46 -26.29 -10.51
N GLN A 136 0.98 -27.45 -10.12
CA GLN A 136 1.05 -28.60 -11.03
C GLN A 136 -0.34 -29.22 -11.23
N THR A 137 -1.06 -29.37 -10.13
CA THR A 137 -2.43 -29.90 -10.08
C THR A 137 -3.29 -28.99 -9.21
N ILE A 138 -4.60 -29.05 -9.44
CA ILE A 138 -5.60 -28.39 -8.60
C ILE A 138 -6.76 -29.34 -8.34
N ASP A 139 -7.25 -29.33 -7.12
CA ASP A 139 -8.47 -30.05 -6.78
C ASP A 139 -9.67 -29.16 -7.12
N PRO A 140 -10.60 -29.61 -8.00
CA PRO A 140 -11.76 -28.81 -8.36
C PRO A 140 -12.65 -28.53 -7.15
N HIS A 141 -13.02 -27.27 -6.98
CA HIS A 141 -14.00 -26.86 -5.98
C HIS A 141 -15.43 -27.21 -6.46
N PRO A 142 -16.34 -27.71 -5.61
CA PRO A 142 -17.68 -28.17 -6.02
C PRO A 142 -18.49 -27.15 -6.84
N LEU A 143 -18.41 -25.87 -6.45
CA LEU A 143 -19.08 -24.76 -7.13
C LEU A 143 -18.19 -24.04 -8.16
N ALA A 144 -17.01 -23.58 -7.75
CA ALA A 144 -16.10 -22.80 -8.60
C ALA A 144 -15.32 -23.63 -9.63
N LYS A 145 -15.44 -24.96 -9.62
CA LYS A 145 -14.68 -25.89 -10.46
C LYS A 145 -13.18 -25.62 -10.33
N ASN A 146 -12.51 -25.29 -11.42
CA ASN A 146 -11.06 -25.08 -11.48
C ASN A 146 -10.63 -23.63 -11.14
N LYS A 147 -11.57 -22.77 -10.73
CA LYS A 147 -11.31 -21.35 -10.54
C LYS A 147 -11.00 -21.03 -9.08
N ARG A 148 -9.95 -20.22 -8.88
CA ARG A 148 -9.75 -19.46 -7.65
C ARG A 148 -10.15 -18.02 -7.88
N LEU A 149 -10.99 -17.49 -7.00
CA LEU A 149 -11.30 -16.07 -6.92
C LEU A 149 -10.56 -15.47 -5.73
N ASN A 150 -9.97 -14.31 -5.92
CA ASN A 150 -9.33 -13.57 -4.85
C ASN A 150 -9.84 -12.14 -4.85
N ILE A 151 -10.35 -11.69 -3.70
CA ILE A 151 -10.80 -10.32 -3.51
C ILE A 151 -9.80 -9.64 -2.56
N THR A 152 -8.99 -8.74 -3.12
CA THR A 152 -8.00 -7.95 -2.36
C THR A 152 -8.62 -6.61 -1.99
N TYR A 153 -8.96 -6.45 -0.72
CA TYR A 153 -9.46 -5.23 -0.11
C TYR A 153 -8.31 -4.33 0.34
N ARG A 154 -8.45 -3.03 0.07
CA ARG A 154 -7.45 -2.00 0.30
C ARG A 154 -8.11 -0.78 0.93
N PHE A 155 -7.34 -0.07 1.76
CA PHE A 155 -7.72 1.24 2.26
C PHE A 155 -6.94 2.32 1.50
N TYR A 156 -7.60 2.98 0.55
CA TYR A 156 -7.02 4.12 -0.15
C TYR A 156 -7.26 5.39 0.66
N LYS A 157 -6.18 6.13 0.94
CA LYS A 157 -6.24 7.39 1.68
C LYS A 157 -6.57 8.54 0.72
N GLU A 158 -7.57 9.35 1.06
CA GLU A 158 -7.92 10.54 0.25
C GLU A 158 -6.77 11.55 0.22
N SER A 159 -6.02 11.68 1.32
CA SER A 159 -4.79 12.48 1.38
C SER A 159 -3.74 12.07 0.36
N LEU A 160 -3.81 10.85 -0.19
CA LEU A 160 -2.90 10.33 -1.21
C LEU A 160 -3.50 10.28 -2.61
N HIS A 161 -4.69 10.87 -2.80
CA HIS A 161 -5.26 11.03 -4.13
C HIS A 161 -4.30 11.85 -5.01
N PRO A 162 -4.07 11.48 -6.29
CA PRO A 162 -3.16 12.19 -7.20
C PRO A 162 -3.50 13.65 -7.51
N ARG A 163 -4.55 14.20 -6.92
CA ARG A 163 -4.90 15.62 -7.00
C ARG A 163 -4.08 16.43 -5.98
N TYR A 164 -3.64 15.78 -4.91
CA TYR A 164 -2.84 16.35 -3.82
C TYR A 164 -1.37 15.95 -3.88
N THR A 165 -1.05 14.78 -4.44
CA THR A 165 0.34 14.30 -4.50
C THR A 165 1.17 15.08 -5.54
N PRO A 166 2.51 15.12 -5.37
CA PRO A 166 3.40 15.80 -6.31
C PRO A 166 3.24 15.33 -7.76
N LYS A 167 3.39 16.27 -8.70
CA LYS A 167 3.39 16.00 -10.15
C LYS A 167 4.82 15.88 -10.67
N CYS A 168 5.10 14.91 -11.56
CA CYS A 168 6.39 14.90 -12.28
C CYS A 168 6.40 16.03 -13.30
N ARG A 169 7.61 16.40 -13.73
CA ARG A 169 7.90 17.33 -14.82
C ARG A 169 7.21 16.99 -16.16
N CYS A 170 6.75 15.75 -16.35
CA CYS A 170 5.95 15.30 -17.50
C CYS A 170 4.45 15.63 -17.39
N GLY A 171 4.00 16.30 -16.33
CA GLY A 171 2.59 16.58 -16.08
C GLY A 171 1.76 15.37 -15.63
N VAL A 172 2.41 14.22 -15.35
CA VAL A 172 1.74 13.03 -14.81
C VAL A 172 1.87 12.96 -13.30
N SER A 173 0.91 12.29 -12.67
CA SER A 173 1.00 11.95 -11.25
C SER A 173 2.22 11.08 -10.96
N THR A 174 2.88 11.37 -9.84
CA THR A 174 3.99 10.55 -9.35
C THR A 174 3.48 9.26 -8.73
N VAL A 175 4.38 8.29 -8.58
CA VAL A 175 4.13 7.07 -7.81
C VAL A 175 4.93 7.09 -6.53
N LEU A 176 4.33 6.62 -5.44
CA LEU A 176 5.01 6.43 -4.17
C LEU A 176 5.72 5.09 -4.17
N ARG A 177 6.98 5.05 -3.75
CA ARG A 177 7.73 3.81 -3.51
C ARG A 177 8.48 3.88 -2.20
N CYS A 178 8.66 2.72 -1.56
CA CYS A 178 9.63 2.54 -0.49
C CYS A 178 11.00 2.23 -1.11
N ALA A 179 12.05 2.88 -0.61
CA ALA A 179 13.42 2.57 -0.95
C ALA A 179 13.84 1.29 -0.23
N THR A 180 14.31 0.30 -0.99
CA THR A 180 14.68 -1.02 -0.46
C THR A 180 16.09 -1.47 -0.81
N ARG A 181 16.76 -0.79 -1.76
CA ARG A 181 18.04 -1.22 -2.34
C ARG A 181 19.25 -0.89 -1.48
N LYS A 182 19.38 0.37 -1.06
CA LYS A 182 20.52 0.86 -0.27
C LYS A 182 20.18 0.90 1.21
N LYS A 183 21.09 0.40 2.05
CA LYS A 183 20.89 0.29 3.50
C LYS A 183 20.56 1.63 4.17
N GLU A 184 21.22 2.71 3.77
CA GLU A 184 21.08 4.05 4.38
C GLU A 184 19.71 4.68 4.08
N SER A 185 19.12 4.31 2.95
CA SER A 185 17.82 4.83 2.51
C SER A 185 16.66 3.88 2.76
N ARG A 186 16.95 2.67 3.26
CA ARG A 186 15.96 1.60 3.37
C ARG A 186 14.81 2.02 4.30
N GLY A 187 13.58 1.81 3.85
CA GLY A 187 12.38 2.20 4.61
C GLY A 187 11.97 3.67 4.43
N ARG A 188 12.75 4.48 3.71
CA ARG A 188 12.33 5.84 3.30
C ARG A 188 11.42 5.77 2.08
N TYR A 189 10.49 6.70 1.97
CA TYR A 189 9.54 6.76 0.86
C TYR A 189 9.91 7.86 -0.12
N MET A 190 9.63 7.65 -1.41
CA MET A 190 9.98 8.57 -2.48
C MET A 190 8.88 8.65 -3.53
N TRP A 191 8.62 9.87 -4.01
CA TRP A 191 7.81 10.15 -5.18
C TRP A 191 8.68 10.09 -6.43
N MET A 192 8.26 9.30 -7.42
CA MET A 192 9.00 9.14 -8.67
C MET A 192 8.10 9.29 -9.89
N CYS A 193 8.72 9.63 -11.02
CA CYS A 193 8.05 9.58 -12.31
C CYS A 193 7.60 8.16 -12.66
N HIS A 194 6.40 8.05 -13.24
CA HIS A 194 5.88 6.81 -13.81
C HIS A 194 5.61 6.88 -15.32
N ALA A 195 5.88 8.03 -15.97
CA ALA A 195 5.57 8.22 -17.39
C ALA A 195 6.26 7.19 -18.31
N GLY A 196 7.45 6.70 -17.96
CA GLY A 196 8.15 5.69 -18.77
C GLY A 196 7.47 4.31 -18.78
N TYR A 197 6.52 4.05 -17.89
CA TYR A 197 5.69 2.84 -17.88
C TYR A 197 4.34 3.05 -18.56
N VAL A 198 4.03 4.28 -18.98
CA VAL A 198 2.80 4.60 -19.71
C VAL A 198 3.10 4.45 -21.20
N PRO A 199 2.37 3.60 -21.94
CA PRO A 199 2.55 3.44 -23.37
C PRO A 199 2.52 4.80 -24.10
N GLY A 200 3.51 5.05 -24.95
CA GLY A 200 3.61 6.27 -25.75
C GLY A 200 4.14 7.52 -25.02
N LYS A 201 4.54 7.43 -23.75
CA LYS A 201 5.16 8.56 -23.03
C LYS A 201 6.65 8.34 -22.75
N LYS A 202 7.45 9.40 -22.89
CA LYS A 202 8.84 9.42 -22.40
C LYS A 202 8.87 9.84 -20.93
N GLY A 203 9.66 9.13 -20.13
CA GLY A 203 9.82 9.38 -18.70
C GLY A 203 10.74 10.57 -18.37
N CYS A 204 10.57 11.14 -17.16
CA CYS A 204 11.46 12.13 -16.56
C CYS A 204 12.26 11.48 -15.40
N SER A 205 13.39 12.07 -15.01
CA SER A 205 14.14 11.69 -13.78
C SER A 205 13.61 12.36 -12.52
N PHE A 206 12.31 12.72 -12.45
CA PHE A 206 11.76 13.34 -11.25
C PHE A 206 11.84 12.38 -10.07
N PHE A 207 12.32 12.94 -8.96
CA PHE A 207 12.53 12.29 -7.70
C PHE A 207 12.31 13.31 -6.59
N GLN A 208 11.59 12.92 -5.55
CA GLN A 208 11.43 13.69 -4.33
C GLN A 208 11.27 12.74 -3.15
N TRP A 209 11.98 12.97 -2.04
CA TRP A 209 11.70 12.23 -0.81
C TRP A 209 10.29 12.57 -0.33
N ALA A 210 9.52 11.54 0.03
CA ALA A 210 8.21 11.72 0.62
C ALA A 210 8.36 11.92 2.13
N GLU A 211 7.57 12.84 2.66
CA GLU A 211 7.48 13.13 4.08
C GLU A 211 6.12 12.63 4.59
N PHE A 212 6.14 12.03 5.76
CA PHE A 212 4.96 11.54 6.46
C PHE A 212 5.14 11.80 7.96
N ASP A 213 4.04 12.08 8.66
CA ASP A 213 4.01 12.12 10.12
C ASP A 213 4.01 10.71 10.73
N ASP A 214 3.95 10.58 12.06
CA ASP A 214 3.97 9.27 12.72
C ASP A 214 2.78 8.37 12.38
N ASP A 215 1.68 8.92 11.84
CA ASP A 215 0.45 8.23 11.44
C ASP A 215 0.42 7.89 9.95
N GLY A 216 1.47 8.28 9.23
CA GLY A 216 1.63 7.99 7.81
C GLY A 216 0.80 8.92 6.93
N GLU A 217 0.46 10.11 7.43
CA GLU A 217 -0.21 11.15 6.67
C GLU A 217 0.80 12.15 6.08
N PRO A 218 0.59 12.60 4.82
CA PRO A 218 1.46 13.57 4.20
C PRO A 218 1.23 14.99 4.77
N PRO A 219 2.18 15.94 4.57
CA PRO A 219 2.09 17.30 5.13
C PRO A 219 0.83 18.09 4.74
N TRP A 220 0.18 17.72 3.64
CA TRP A 220 -1.04 18.38 3.16
C TRP A 220 -2.34 17.73 3.68
N ALA A 221 -2.28 16.64 4.45
CA ALA A 221 -3.46 15.94 4.94
C ALA A 221 -4.37 16.84 5.79
N SER A 222 -3.80 17.71 6.61
CA SER A 222 -4.55 18.66 7.45
C SER A 222 -5.36 19.69 6.67
N LYS A 223 -5.07 19.86 5.38
CA LYS A 223 -5.78 20.80 4.49
C LYS A 223 -6.92 20.14 3.72
N ILE A 224 -7.17 18.85 3.93
CA ILE A 224 -8.20 18.08 3.23
C ILE A 224 -9.28 17.74 4.26
N ASP A 225 -10.51 18.19 4.04
CA ASP A 225 -11.63 17.76 4.89
C ASP A 225 -12.04 16.31 4.60
N GLU A 226 -12.89 15.72 5.44
CA GLU A 226 -13.36 14.33 5.29
C GLU A 226 -14.10 14.07 3.96
N ALA A 227 -14.56 15.12 3.28
CA ALA A 227 -15.22 15.06 1.96
C ALA A 227 -14.24 15.24 0.78
N GLY A 228 -12.95 15.43 1.04
CA GLY A 228 -11.94 15.66 0.02
C GLY A 228 -11.94 17.08 -0.55
N THR A 229 -12.37 18.08 0.23
CA THR A 229 -12.31 19.52 -0.11
C THR A 229 -11.09 20.16 0.54
N VAL A 230 -10.42 21.08 -0.17
CA VAL A 230 -9.32 21.86 0.40
C VAL A 230 -9.87 22.92 1.35
N LEU A 231 -9.49 22.84 2.63
CA LEU A 231 -9.77 23.88 3.61
C LEU A 231 -9.05 25.16 3.20
N ARG A 232 -9.80 26.21 2.83
CA ARG A 232 -9.23 27.53 2.52
C ARG A 232 -8.80 28.21 3.81
N GLU A 233 -7.51 28.57 3.91
CA GLU A 233 -7.03 29.48 4.95
C GLU A 233 -7.77 30.81 4.82
N GLN A 234 -8.57 31.16 5.84
CA GLN A 234 -9.11 32.51 5.96
C GLN A 234 -7.94 33.43 6.27
N LYS A 235 -7.45 34.16 5.26
CA LYS A 235 -6.52 35.27 5.49
C LYS A 235 -7.24 36.30 6.37
N GLY A 236 -6.79 36.44 7.61
CA GLY A 236 -7.20 37.55 8.47
C GLY A 236 -6.93 38.87 7.76
N VAL A 237 -7.99 39.64 7.53
CA VAL A 237 -7.88 41.01 7.05
C VAL A 237 -7.51 41.86 8.26
N GLU A 238 -6.22 42.10 8.45
CA GLU A 238 -5.74 43.20 9.28
C GLU A 238 -5.79 44.51 8.47
N GLY A 239 -6.46 45.51 9.04
CA GLY A 239 -6.08 46.91 8.85
C GLY A 239 -7.01 47.77 7.99
N ALA A 240 -7.78 48.64 8.66
CA ALA A 240 -7.79 50.07 8.34
C ALA A 240 -8.27 50.86 9.56
N ALA A 241 -7.31 51.41 10.30
CA ALA A 241 -7.54 52.40 11.34
C ALA A 241 -8.20 53.65 10.73
N GLY A 242 -9.37 54.02 11.24
CA GLY A 242 -10.01 55.28 10.90
C GLY A 242 -9.26 56.46 11.52
N GLN A 243 -8.80 57.38 10.69
CA GLN A 243 -8.38 58.71 11.14
C GLN A 243 -9.62 59.58 11.45
N PRO A 244 -9.55 60.51 12.43
CA PRO A 244 -10.68 61.33 12.83
C PRO A 244 -10.89 62.50 11.87
N SER A 245 -12.14 62.74 11.48
CA SER A 245 -12.56 63.91 10.72
C SER A 245 -12.52 65.16 11.59
N ASN A 246 -11.79 66.15 11.13
CA ASN A 246 -11.71 67.50 11.68
C ASN A 246 -12.43 68.46 10.71
N GLN A 247 -12.86 69.62 11.23
CA GLN A 247 -13.50 70.78 10.55
C GLN A 247 -15.03 70.83 10.66
N THR A 248 -15.59 71.61 11.60
CA THR A 248 -15.93 73.07 11.61
C THR A 248 -17.36 73.32 11.16
#